data_AF-A0A933UP45-F1
#
_entry.id   AF-A0A933UP45-F1
#
_cell.length_a   1.000
_cell.length_b   1.000
_cell.length_c   1.000
_cell.angle_alpha   90.00
_cell.angle_beta   90.00
_cell.angle_gamma   90.00
#
_symmetry.space_group_name_H-M   'P 1'
#
loop_
_entity.id
_entity.type
_entity.pdbx_description
1 polymer ?
#
loop_
_entity_poly.entity_id
_entity_poly.type
_entity_poly.pdbx_seq_one_letter_code
_entity_poly.pdbx_strand_id
1 'polypeptide(L)' 'MLSVEDWAEIRRLHRAEGMTIKGIVRVMGVSRNTVRAALASAGPPKYERTPAGSAVDAFEPAIREVLKAFPRMPA' A
#
# COMPACT_ATOMS: atom_id res chain seq x y z
N MET A 1 -1.07 -6.14 4.24
CA MET A 1 -1.36 -4.70 4.30
C MET A 1 -2.52 -4.54 5.27
N LEU A 2 -2.45 -3.63 6.24
CA LEU A 2 -3.56 -3.39 7.17
C LEU A 2 -4.75 -2.84 6.37
N SER A 3 -5.95 -3.40 6.55
CA SER A 3 -7.15 -2.87 5.88
C SER A 3 -7.53 -1.51 6.46
N VAL A 4 -8.44 -0.78 5.78
CA VAL A 4 -8.98 0.48 6.30
C VAL A 4 -9.78 0.23 7.57
N GLU A 5 -10.48 -0.91 7.63
CA GLU A 5 -11.29 -1.37 8.74
C GLU A 5 -10.41 -1.68 9.96
N ASP A 6 -9.33 -2.45 9.78
CA ASP A 6 -8.40 -2.78 10.87
C ASP A 6 -7.71 -1.51 11.41
N TRP A 7 -7.36 -0.57 10.52
CA TRP A 7 -6.81 0.72 10.92
C TRP A 7 -7.79 1.53 11.77
N ALA A 8 -9.04 1.60 11.35
CA ALA A 8 -10.09 2.32 12.07
C ALA A 8 -10.34 1.66 13.44
N GLU A 9 -10.38 0.33 13.48
CA GLU A 9 -10.62 -0.43 14.70
C GLU A 9 -9.52 -0.23 15.75
N ILE A 10 -8.25 -0.28 15.35
CA ILE A 10 -7.13 0.04 16.24
C ILE A 10 -7.29 1.42 16.88
N ARG A 11 -7.70 2.42 16.10
CA ARG A 11 -7.89 3.79 16.60
C ARG A 11 -9.10 3.91 17.51
N ARG A 12 -10.19 3.21 17.21
CA ARG A 12 -11.40 3.15 18.04
C ARG A 12 -11.08 2.55 19.40
N LEU A 13 -10.44 1.37 19.41
CA LEU A 13 -10.02 0.68 20.64
C LEU A 13 -9.09 1.55 21.50
N HIS A 14 -8.17 2.30 20.89
CA HIS A 14 -7.26 3.13 21.68
C HIS A 14 -7.90 4.44 22.16
N ARG A 15 -8.55 5.19 21.26
CA ARG A 15 -8.98 6.58 21.53
C ARG A 15 -10.37 6.67 22.16
N ALA A 16 -11.29 5.77 21.79
CA ALA A 16 -12.64 5.75 22.34
C ALA A 16 -12.72 4.86 23.57
N GLU A 17 -12.12 3.66 23.52
CA GLU A 17 -12.18 2.70 24.63
C GLU A 17 -11.00 2.78 25.61
N GLY A 18 -9.97 3.58 25.31
CA GLY A 18 -8.82 3.76 26.20
C GLY A 18 -7.90 2.53 26.31
N MET A 19 -8.05 1.54 25.43
CA MET A 19 -7.29 0.29 25.50
C MET A 19 -5.80 0.55 25.30
N THR A 20 -4.95 -0.10 26.11
CA THR A 20 -3.49 0.01 25.95
C THR A 20 -3.03 -0.66 24.65
N ILE A 21 -1.90 -0.20 24.10
CA ILE A 21 -1.28 -0.82 22.91
C ILE A 21 -1.06 -2.33 23.11
N LYS A 22 -0.65 -2.77 24.31
CA LYS A 22 -0.48 -4.20 24.61
C LYS A 22 -1.81 -4.97 24.60
N GLY A 23 -2.91 -4.33 25.02
CA GLY A 23 -4.25 -4.91 24.94
C GLY A 23 -4.68 -5.12 23.50
N ILE A 24 -4.55 -4.08 22.67
CA ILE A 24 -4.91 -4.12 21.24
C ILE A 24 -4.13 -5.20 20.51
N VAL A 25 -2.82 -5.31 20.76
CA VAL A 25 -1.97 -6.38 20.18
C VAL A 25 -2.52 -7.78 20.51
N ARG A 26 -3.00 -8.00 21.74
CA ARG A 26 -3.53 -9.31 22.16
C ARG A 26 -4.90 -9.60 21.55
N VAL A 27 -5.77 -8.61 21.46
CA VAL A 27 -7.14 -8.76 20.93
C VAL A 27 -7.12 -8.93 19.41
N MET A 28 -6.34 -8.12 18.70
CA MET A 28 -6.33 -8.11 17.23
C MET A 28 -5.25 -9.03 16.62
N GLY A 29 -4.29 -9.54 17.42
CA GLY A 29 -3.22 -10.40 16.92
C GLY A 29 -2.21 -9.69 16.01
N VAL A 30 -2.18 -8.35 15.99
CA VAL A 30 -1.27 -7.55 15.15
C VAL A 30 0.00 -7.16 15.89
N SER A 31 1.07 -6.86 15.15
CA SER A 31 2.33 -6.42 15.76
C SER A 31 2.19 -5.09 16.50
N ARG A 32 3.02 -4.88 17.54
CA ARG A 32 3.07 -3.59 18.26
C ARG A 32 3.40 -2.42 17.33
N ASN A 33 4.24 -2.65 16.32
CA ASN A 33 4.63 -1.63 15.35
C ASN A 33 3.44 -1.24 14.46
N THR A 34 2.60 -2.22 14.08
CA THR A 34 1.36 -1.99 13.33
C THR A 34 0.41 -1.09 14.12
N VAL A 35 0.20 -1.37 15.41
CA VAL A 35 -0.65 -0.54 16.28
C VAL A 35 -0.10 0.89 16.36
N ARG A 36 1.21 1.03 16.63
CA ARG A 36 1.85 2.37 16.69
C ARG A 36 1.70 3.14 15.39
N ALA A 37 1.92 2.49 14.25
CA ALA A 37 1.79 3.11 12.93
C ALA A 37 0.34 3.57 12.65
N ALA A 38 -0.65 2.74 12.96
CA ALA A 38 -2.07 3.07 12.78
C ALA A 38 -2.51 4.27 13.66
N LEU A 39 -1.99 4.35 14.89
CA LEU A 39 -2.27 5.46 15.80
C LEU A 39 -1.60 6.77 15.37
N ALA A 40 -0.39 6.69 14.80
CA ALA A 40 0.37 7.84 14.32
C ALA A 40 -0.14 8.40 12.99
N SER A 41 -0.63 7.54 12.09
CA SER A 41 -1.14 7.96 10.79
C SER A 41 -2.36 8.88 10.94
N ALA A 42 -2.39 10.02 10.25
CA ALA A 42 -3.56 10.91 10.28
C ALA A 42 -4.78 10.29 9.57
N GLY A 43 -4.54 9.53 8.51
CA GLY A 43 -5.57 8.90 7.67
C GLY A 43 -5.36 7.40 7.47
N PRO A 44 -6.29 6.74 6.75
CA PRO A 44 -6.21 5.31 6.49
C PRO A 44 -4.96 4.96 5.66
N PRO A 45 -4.46 3.73 5.79
CA PRO A 45 -3.34 3.26 4.97
C PRO A 45 -3.72 3.36 3.48
N LYS A 46 -2.94 4.13 2.73
CA LYS A 46 -3.03 4.18 1.27
C LYS A 46 -1.98 3.27 0.67
N TYR A 47 -2.35 2.55 -0.38
CA TYR A 47 -1.39 1.77 -1.14
C TYR A 47 -0.58 2.71 -2.01
N GLU A 48 0.65 2.97 -1.60
CA GLU A 48 1.63 3.68 -2.41
C GLU A 48 2.77 2.73 -2.70
N ARG A 49 2.98 2.44 -3.99
CA ARG A 49 4.20 1.81 -4.47
C ARG A 49 4.94 2.84 -5.29
N THR A 50 6.24 2.97 -5.03
CA THR A 50 7.13 3.58 -6.00
C THR A 50 6.98 2.79 -7.30
N PRO A 51 6.74 3.45 -8.45
CA PRO A 51 6.71 2.75 -9.73
C PRO A 51 8.05 2.04 -9.89
N ALA A 52 8.01 0.71 -9.90
CA ALA A 52 9.12 -0.07 -10.41
C ALA A 52 9.08 0.15 -11.92
N GLY A 53 10.17 0.66 -12.49
CA GLY A 53 10.32 0.75 -13.95
C GLY A 53 10.02 -0.60 -14.60
N SER A 54 9.64 -0.57 -15.86
CA SER A 54 9.41 -1.78 -16.64
C SER A 54 10.70 -2.30 -17.24
N ALA A 55 10.79 -3.62 -17.43
CA ALA A 55 11.87 -4.23 -18.21
C ALA A 55 11.93 -3.67 -19.64
N VAL A 56 10.79 -3.16 -20.15
CA VAL A 56 10.71 -2.54 -21.49
C VAL A 56 11.12 -1.08 -21.53
N ASP A 57 11.33 -0.40 -20.39
CA ASP A 57 11.64 1.04 -20.37
C ASP A 57 12.91 1.36 -21.17
N ALA A 58 13.93 0.48 -21.06
CA ALA A 58 15.17 0.60 -21.83
C ALA A 58 14.98 0.41 -23.34
N PHE A 59 13.91 -0.27 -23.75
CA PHE A 59 13.62 -0.63 -25.13
C PHE A 59 12.48 0.20 -25.75
N GLU A 60 11.76 1.00 -24.95
CA GLU A 60 10.60 1.76 -25.39
C GLU A 60 10.87 2.58 -26.66
N PRO A 61 12.00 3.30 -26.80
CA PRO A 61 12.28 4.07 -28.02
C PRO A 61 12.39 3.17 -29.26
N ALA A 62 13.08 2.03 -29.15
CA ALA A 62 13.27 1.10 -30.25
C ALA A 62 11.96 0.42 -30.65
N ILE A 63 11.15 0.01 -29.66
CA ILE A 63 9.80 -0.54 -29.89
C ILE A 63 8.96 0.48 -30.67
N ARG A 64 8.99 1.76 -30.26
CA ARG A 64 8.23 2.82 -30.92
C ARG A 64 8.65 3.04 -32.36
N GLU A 65 9.94 2.96 -32.68
CA GLU A 65 10.42 3.08 -34.06
C GLU A 65 9.97 1.90 -34.94
N VAL A 66 10.03 0.66 -34.43
CA VAL A 66 9.54 -0.52 -35.15
C VAL A 66 8.05 -0.41 -35.43
N LEU A 67 7.25 0.01 -34.44
CA LEU A 67 5.81 0.17 -34.62
C LEU A 67 5.45 1.26 -35.63
N LYS A 68 6.22 2.36 -35.69
CA LYS A 68 6.06 3.40 -36.72
C LYS A 68 6.42 2.87 -38.11
N ALA A 69 7.50 2.09 -38.22
CA ALA A 69 7.95 1.53 -39.49
C ALA A 69 7.00 0.45 -40.03
N PHE A 70 6.30 -0.26 -39.14
CA PHE A 70 5.38 -1.34 -39.50
C PHE A 70 3.97 -1.14 -38.87
N PRO A 71 3.17 -0.16 -39.37
CA PRO A 71 1.89 0.18 -38.75
C PRO A 71 0.80 -0.91 -38.79
N ARG A 72 1.00 -1.96 -39.59
CA ARG A 72 0.06 -3.09 -39.73
C ARG A 72 0.57 -4.37 -39.06
N MET A 73 1.58 -4.27 -38.19
CA MET A 73 2.06 -5.41 -37.41
C MET A 73 0.88 -5.98 -36.59
N PRO A 74 0.64 -7.30 -36.63
CA PRO A 74 -0.39 -7.92 -35.81
C PRO A 74 -0.02 -7.82 -34.33
N ALA A 75 -1.02 -7.56 -33.48
CA ALA A 75 -0.90 -7.50 -32.03
C ALA A 75 -0.85 -8.90 -31.40
#